data_AF-A0A3P7IUN8-F1
#
_entry.id   AF-A0A3P7IUN8-F1
#
_cell.length_a   1.000
_cell.length_b   1.000
_cell.length_c   1.000
_cell.angle_alpha   90.00
_cell.angle_beta   90.00
_cell.angle_gamma   90.00
#
_symmetry.space_group_name_H-M   'P 1'
#
loop_
_entity.id
_entity.type
_entity.pdbx_description
1 polymer ?
#
loop_
_entity_poly.entity_id
_entity_poly.type
_entity_poly.pdbx_seq_one_letter_code
_entity_poly.pdbx_strand_id
1 'polypeptide(L)' 'MSSTASIGTATPPADPVKGPVPCITAEEVWLAIARTKNCKASGPDDIPNEFWKECGWLGASWLAGLFN' A
#
# COMPACT_ATOMS: atom_id res chain seq x y z
N MET A 1 12.49 -34.67 26.30
CA MET A 1 12.00 -33.30 26.02
C MET A 1 12.08 -33.11 24.52
N SER A 2 10.99 -33.34 23.79
CA SER A 2 10.97 -33.28 22.34
C SER A 2 10.78 -31.82 21.91
N SER A 3 11.84 -31.24 21.33
CA SER A 3 11.78 -29.88 20.78
C SER A 3 11.14 -29.96 19.39
N THR A 4 9.87 -29.57 19.31
CA THR A 4 9.20 -29.29 18.03
C THR A 4 9.79 -27.99 17.48
N ALA A 5 10.57 -28.11 16.40
CA ALA A 5 11.01 -26.96 15.62
C ALA A 5 9.77 -26.31 14.97
N SER A 6 9.51 -25.06 15.34
CA SER A 6 8.53 -24.21 14.68
C SER A 6 9.03 -23.95 13.26
N ILE A 7 8.42 -24.61 12.28
CA ILE A 7 8.68 -24.36 10.87
C ILE A 7 8.01 -23.02 10.58
N GLY A 8 8.76 -21.93 10.75
CA GLY A 8 8.35 -20.62 10.29
C GLY A 8 8.11 -20.71 8.79
N THR A 9 6.86 -20.49 8.37
CA THR A 9 6.46 -20.50 6.96
C THR A 9 7.23 -19.42 6.23
N ALA A 10 8.38 -19.78 5.66
CA ALA A 10 9.18 -18.90 4.83
C ALA A 10 8.36 -18.53 3.59
N THR A 11 8.07 -17.24 3.43
CA THR A 11 7.44 -16.72 2.22
C THR A 11 8.28 -17.15 1.02
N PRO A 12 7.70 -17.81 0.00
CA PRO A 12 8.46 -18.17 -1.19
C PRO A 12 9.04 -16.90 -1.81
N PRO A 13 10.30 -16.91 -2.26
CA PRO A 13 10.89 -15.75 -2.93
C PRO A 13 10.03 -15.38 -4.14
N ALA A 14 9.56 -14.14 -4.19
CA ALA A 14 8.89 -13.64 -5.39
C ALA A 14 9.89 -13.63 -6.55
N ASP A 15 9.47 -14.07 -7.72
CA ASP A 15 10.29 -13.98 -8.92
C ASP A 15 10.62 -12.50 -9.20
N PRO A 16 11.89 -12.16 -9.49
CA PRO A 16 12.27 -10.79 -9.81
C PRO A 16 11.45 -10.29 -11.00
N VAL A 17 10.79 -9.14 -10.84
CA VAL A 17 10.08 -8.47 -11.93
C VAL A 17 11.11 -8.13 -13.01
N LYS A 18 11.05 -8.79 -14.17
CA LYS A 18 11.91 -8.50 -15.31
C LYS A 18 11.34 -7.32 -16.09
N GLY A 19 12.03 -6.17 -16.04
CA GLY A 19 11.71 -4.98 -16.81
C GLY A 19 11.44 -3.75 -15.94
N PRO A 20 11.09 -2.60 -16.55
CA PRO A 20 10.71 -1.40 -15.81
C PRO A 20 9.49 -1.66 -14.94
N VAL A 21 9.52 -1.14 -13.70
CA VAL A 21 8.36 -1.19 -12.81
C VAL A 21 7.28 -0.27 -13.40
N PRO A 22 6.03 -0.75 -13.57
CA PRO A 22 4.93 0.10 -14.01
C PRO A 22 4.71 1.27 -13.05
N CYS A 23 4.49 2.46 -13.60
CA CYS A 23 4.16 3.62 -12.79
C CYS A 23 2.77 3.47 -12.15
N ILE A 24 2.64 3.93 -10.91
CA ILE A 24 1.36 4.00 -10.21
C ILE A 24 0.57 5.18 -10.74
N THR A 25 -0.67 4.93 -11.18
CA THR A 25 -1.55 5.96 -11.73
C THR A 25 -2.38 6.64 -10.64
N ALA A 26 -2.78 7.89 -10.88
CA ALA A 26 -3.69 8.61 -9.97
C ALA A 26 -5.05 7.89 -9.82
N GLU A 27 -5.50 7.17 -10.85
CA GLU A 27 -6.71 6.36 -10.82
C GLU A 27 -6.60 5.18 -9.85
N GLU A 28 -5.47 4.46 -9.88
CA GLU A 28 -5.19 3.37 -8.94
C GLU A 28 -5.13 3.89 -7.50
N VAL A 29 -4.48 5.03 -7.28
CA VAL A 29 -4.41 5.66 -5.95
C VAL A 29 -5.79 6.11 -5.49
N TRP A 30 -6.58 6.74 -6.36
CA TRP A 30 -7.95 7.15 -6.06
C TRP A 30 -8.82 5.96 -5.64
N LEU A 31 -8.75 4.85 -6.39
CA LEU A 31 -9.46 3.62 -6.06
C LEU A 31 -8.97 3.01 -4.74
N ALA A 32 -7.68 3.08 -4.44
CA ALA A 32 -7.12 2.63 -3.17
C ALA A 32 -7.67 3.45 -1.99
N ILE A 33 -7.66 4.79 -2.09
CA ILE A 33 -8.23 5.71 -1.09
C ILE A 33 -9.74 5.48 -0.90
N ALA A 34 -10.47 5.18 -1.99
CA ALA A 34 -11.89 4.87 -1.90
C ALA A 34 -12.16 3.55 -1.18
N ARG A 35 -11.28 2.55 -1.36
CA ARG A 35 -11.41 1.19 -0.77
C ARG A 35 -11.01 1.11 0.70
N THR A 36 -10.20 2.05 1.20
CA THR A 36 -9.78 2.08 2.60
C THR A 36 -10.94 2.50 3.50
N LYS A 37 -11.18 1.71 4.56
CA LYS A 37 -12.16 2.05 5.59
C LYS A 37 -11.62 3.18 6.47
N ASN A 38 -12.49 4.11 6.79
CA ASN A 38 -12.28 5.13 7.81
C ASN A 38 -11.85 4.46 9.14
N CYS A 39 -10.92 5.09 9.86
CA CYS A 39 -10.41 4.66 11.17
C CYS A 39 -9.58 3.35 11.25
N LYS A 40 -9.15 2.74 10.13
CA LYS A 40 -8.48 1.41 10.18
C LYS A 40 -7.00 1.37 9.80
N ALA A 41 -6.48 2.43 9.21
CA ALA A 41 -5.06 2.55 8.89
C ALA A 41 -4.72 4.03 8.77
N SER A 42 -4.19 4.63 9.84
CA SER A 42 -3.28 5.76 9.64
C SER A 42 -2.06 5.20 8.93
N GLY A 43 -1.59 5.89 7.89
CA GLY A 43 -0.30 5.55 7.28
C GLY A 43 0.82 5.62 8.33
N PRO A 44 2.04 5.18 8.01
CA PRO A 44 3.21 5.37 8.89
C PRO A 44 3.43 6.85 9.26
N ASP A 45 2.92 7.77 8.44
CA ASP A 45 2.94 9.22 8.64
C ASP A 45 1.87 9.73 9.62
N ASP A 46 1.08 8.83 10.23
CA ASP A 46 -0.06 9.11 11.10
C ASP A 46 -1.16 9.99 10.47
N ILE A 47 -1.16 10.13 9.14
CA ILE A 47 -2.18 10.89 8.41
C ILE A 47 -3.45 10.03 8.28
N PRO A 48 -4.62 10.55 8.72
CA PRO A 48 -5.87 9.81 8.64
C PRO A 48 -6.30 9.62 7.19
N ASN A 49 -6.91 8.47 6.90
CA ASN A 49 -7.45 8.17 5.57
C ASN A 49 -8.53 9.18 5.11
N GLU A 50 -9.24 9.75 6.07
CA GLU A 50 -10.20 10.84 5.89
C GLU A 50 -9.58 12.03 5.15
N PHE A 51 -8.36 12.42 5.53
CA PHE A 51 -7.66 13.53 4.89
C PHE A 51 -7.48 13.29 3.39
N TRP A 52 -7.05 12.09 3.02
CA TRP A 52 -6.85 11.73 1.62
C TRP A 52 -8.16 11.68 0.83
N LYS A 53 -9.26 11.28 1.47
CA LYS A 53 -10.60 11.33 0.87
C LYS A 53 -11.06 12.77 0.63
N GLU A 54 -10.83 13.67 1.59
CA GLU A 54 -11.16 15.09 1.46
C GLU A 54 -10.29 15.79 0.40
N CYS A 55 -9.03 15.42 0.27
CA CYS A 55 -8.15 15.95 -0.78
C CYS A 55 -8.57 15.55 -2.21
N GLY A 56 -9.46 14.56 -2.35
CA GLY A 56 -10.04 14.23 -3.64
C GLY A 56 -9.01 13.78 -4.67
N TRP A 57 -9.25 14.17 -5.93
CA TRP A 57 -8.36 13.89 -7.06
C TRP A 57 -6.98 14.54 -6.93
N LEU A 58 -6.89 15.71 -6.28
CA LEU A 58 -5.61 16.41 -6.05
C LEU A 58 -4.71 15.58 -5.12
N GLY A 59 -5.27 15.03 -4.04
CA GLY A 59 -4.55 14.13 -3.14
C GLY A 59 -4.08 12.87 -3.85
N ALA A 60 -4.96 12.24 -4.65
CA ALA A 60 -4.60 11.05 -5.42
C ALA A 60 -3.49 11.31 -6.46
N SER A 61 -3.54 12.45 -7.15
CA SER A 61 -2.52 12.85 -8.13
C SER A 61 -1.17 13.13 -7.47
N TRP A 62 -1.18 13.82 -6.32
CA TRP A 62 0.02 14.08 -5.54
C TRP A 62 0.65 12.79 -5.01
N LEU A 63 -0.15 11.89 -4.45
CA LEU A 63 0.30 10.58 -3.97
C LEU A 63 0.83 9.68 -5.09
N ALA A 64 0.20 9.69 -6.27
CA ALA A 64 0.75 9.01 -7.44
C ALA A 64 2.13 9.56 -7.79
N GLY A 65 2.33 10.89 -7.75
CA GLY A 65 3.66 11.49 -7.91
C GLY A 65 4.65 11.10 -6.81
N LEU A 66 4.20 10.89 -5.58
CA LEU A 66 5.04 10.46 -4.45
C LEU A 66 5.51 9.00 -4.59
N PHE A 67 4.68 8.11 -5.14
CA PHE A 67 4.97 6.68 -5.23
C PHE A 67 5.78 6.26 -6.47
N ASN A 68 5.97 7.16 -7.42
CA ASN A 68 6.75 6.94 -8.64
C ASN A 68 8.17 7.48 -8.49
#